data_AF-G1NJP3-F1
#
_entry.id   AF-G1NJP3-F1
#
_cell.length_a   1.000
_cell.length_b   1.000
_cell.length_c   1.000
_cell.angle_alpha   90.00
_cell.angle_beta   90.00
_cell.angle_gamma   90.00
#
_symmetry.space_group_name_H-M   'P 1'
#
loop_
_entity.id
_entity.type
_entity.pdbx_description
1 polymer ?
#
loop_
_entity_poly.entity_id
_entity_poly.type
_entity_poly.pdbx_seq_one_letter_code
_entity_poly.pdbx_strand_id
1 'polypeptide(L)'
;RDSRDRSVLTRFHTTRPWLEHNDARMNLAIALTAARYGAATANYTEVLRLLKRTEPGSGKQRVCGARCRDVLTGQEFDVKAKCVINATGPFTDSVRKMDDQEVPNICQPSAGVHIVMPGYYSPDNMGLLDPATSDGRVIFFLPWEKMTIAGTTDSPTDVTSHPIPTEEDINFILSEVRNYLSVDVEVRRGDVLAAWSGIRPLVTDPNSKDTQSICRNHVVAVSDSGLVTIAGGKWTTYRAMAQDTIDAAIQAHNLPAGSSKTIGLLLQGAEDWSPTLYIRLVQDYGLESEVAQHLASTYGDKAFEVAKIAQVTGKRWPIVGKRLVSEFPYIEAEVIYGVKEYARTAVDIVSRRTRLAFLNVQAAEEALPRIVDIMGKELNWNEQKKKEELEAARKFLYYEMGYKVKSDQLTDSSEITLVPSDIERYKKRFHMFDKDKKGFITILDVQRVLEVKFPSAFFFFFNFVLLFFSAVYSGHCLRS
;
A
#
# COMPACT_ATOMS: atom_id res chain seq x y z
N ARG A 1 9.03 15.26 -45.87
CA ARG A 1 8.94 13.79 -45.61
C ARG A 1 10.03 13.50 -44.59
N ASP A 2 9.79 13.52 -43.29
CA ASP A 2 8.59 13.11 -42.59
C ASP A 2 8.30 14.04 -41.41
N SER A 3 7.08 14.56 -41.40
CA SER A 3 6.50 15.47 -40.43
C SER A 3 5.91 14.65 -39.29
N ARG A 4 6.58 14.62 -38.13
CA ARG A 4 5.89 14.28 -36.87
C ARG A 4 5.61 15.58 -36.15
N ASP A 5 4.41 16.05 -36.44
CA ASP A 5 3.65 17.04 -35.71
C ASP A 5 3.83 16.84 -34.20
N ARG A 6 4.62 17.71 -33.56
CA ARG A 6 4.63 17.81 -32.10
C ARG A 6 3.32 18.50 -31.74
N SER A 7 2.27 17.70 -31.60
CA SER A 7 1.02 18.14 -31.00
C SER A 7 1.36 18.86 -29.69
N VAL A 8 0.83 20.06 -29.57
CA VAL A 8 0.97 20.92 -28.41
C VAL A 8 0.46 20.15 -27.18
N LEU A 9 1.38 19.59 -26.39
CA LEU A 9 1.08 19.09 -25.04
C LEU A 9 0.63 20.30 -24.23
N THR A 10 -0.68 20.54 -24.21
CA THR A 10 -1.28 21.57 -23.38
C THR A 10 -1.16 21.11 -21.93
N ARG A 11 -0.10 21.57 -21.25
CA ARG A 11 0.14 21.23 -19.84
C ARG A 11 -0.68 22.15 -18.95
N PHE A 12 -1.77 21.62 -18.41
CA PHE A 12 -2.53 22.30 -17.37
C PHE A 12 -1.86 22.08 -16.02
N HIS A 13 -1.43 23.17 -15.38
CA HIS A 13 -0.94 23.13 -14.01
C HIS A 13 -2.11 23.46 -13.09
N THR A 14 -2.47 22.54 -12.22
CA THR A 14 -3.48 22.78 -11.19
C THR A 14 -2.85 22.55 -9.82
N THR A 15 -3.02 23.50 -8.91
CA THR A 15 -2.65 23.34 -7.51
C THR A 15 -3.79 22.60 -6.80
N ARG A 16 -3.69 21.28 -6.74
CA ARG A 16 -4.42 20.52 -5.72
C ARG A 16 -3.48 20.34 -4.55
N PRO A 17 -3.89 20.67 -3.30
CA PRO A 17 -3.13 20.26 -2.14
C PRO A 17 -2.96 18.74 -2.21
N TRP A 18 -1.74 18.31 -2.52
CA TRP A 18 -1.35 16.92 -2.38
C TRP A 18 -1.21 16.67 -0.89
N LEU A 19 -2.34 16.37 -0.25
CA LEU A 19 -2.31 15.70 1.04
C LEU A 19 -2.01 14.24 0.69
N GLU A 20 -0.75 13.82 0.87
CA GLU A 20 -0.41 12.39 0.81
C GLU A 20 -1.28 11.65 1.82
N HIS A 21 -2.36 11.08 1.32
CA HIS A 21 -3.41 10.56 2.16
C HIS A 21 -3.03 9.16 2.67
N ASN A 22 -3.07 8.97 3.99
CA ASN A 22 -2.93 7.64 4.58
C ASN A 22 -4.28 6.96 4.81
N ASP A 23 -4.74 6.21 3.81
CA ASP A 23 -6.01 5.48 3.78
C ASP A 23 -6.14 4.46 4.91
N ALA A 24 -5.17 3.56 5.06
CA ALA A 24 -5.18 2.54 6.11
C ALA A 24 -5.15 3.17 7.52
N ARG A 25 -4.30 4.18 7.73
CA ARG A 25 -4.18 4.88 9.02
C ARG A 25 -5.44 5.69 9.35
N MET A 26 -6.02 6.38 8.37
CA MET A 26 -7.26 7.13 8.57
C MET A 26 -8.43 6.19 8.88
N ASN A 27 -8.54 5.05 8.18
CA ASN A 27 -9.55 4.03 8.48
C ASN A 27 -9.44 3.52 9.93
N LEU A 28 -8.21 3.22 10.35
CA LEU A 28 -7.93 2.82 11.72
C LEU A 28 -8.29 3.92 12.72
N ALA A 29 -7.90 5.17 12.45
CA ALA A 29 -8.22 6.30 13.31
C ALA A 29 -9.74 6.51 13.45
N ILE A 30 -10.53 6.30 12.39
CA ILE A 30 -12.00 6.34 12.45
C ILE A 30 -12.52 5.26 13.40
N ALA A 31 -12.06 4.00 13.26
CA ALA A 31 -12.49 2.89 14.11
C ALA A 31 -12.11 3.10 15.58
N LEU A 32 -10.87 3.52 15.85
CA LEU A 32 -10.39 3.80 17.20
C LEU A 32 -11.12 5.00 17.84
N THR A 33 -11.43 6.04 17.05
CA THR A 33 -12.25 7.16 17.51
C THR A 33 -13.65 6.67 17.87
N ALA A 34 -14.30 5.86 17.03
CA ALA A 34 -15.60 5.28 17.35
C ALA A 34 -15.55 4.47 18.67
N ALA A 35 -14.49 3.69 18.88
CA ALA A 35 -14.29 2.95 20.12
C ALA A 35 -14.15 3.87 21.34
N ARG A 36 -13.43 4.99 21.23
CA ARG A 36 -13.34 6.02 22.29
C ARG A 36 -14.71 6.63 22.63
N TYR A 37 -15.61 6.73 21.66
CA TYR A 37 -17.00 7.17 21.85
C TYR A 37 -17.96 6.04 22.28
N GLY A 38 -17.44 4.86 22.62
CA GLY A 38 -18.21 3.76 23.20
C GLY A 38 -18.70 2.71 22.19
N ALA A 39 -18.28 2.77 20.93
CA ALA A 39 -18.59 1.71 19.97
C ALA A 39 -17.77 0.44 20.26
N ALA A 40 -18.40 -0.72 20.23
CA ALA A 40 -17.68 -1.99 20.21
C ALA A 40 -17.12 -2.22 18.79
N THR A 41 -15.80 -2.38 18.67
CA THR A 41 -15.12 -2.66 17.39
C THR A 41 -14.37 -3.98 17.49
N ALA A 42 -14.45 -4.81 16.46
CA ALA A 42 -13.77 -6.10 16.41
C ALA A 42 -13.32 -6.39 14.97
N ASN A 43 -12.00 -6.42 14.75
CA ASN A 43 -11.43 -7.02 13.54
C ASN A 43 -11.40 -8.55 13.68
N TYR A 44 -11.14 -9.27 12.59
CA TYR A 44 -11.14 -10.74 12.56
C TYR A 44 -12.47 -11.38 13.04
N THR A 45 -13.57 -10.67 12.88
CA THR A 45 -14.93 -11.18 13.12
C THR A 45 -15.68 -11.23 11.80
N GLU A 46 -15.91 -12.43 11.29
CA GLU A 46 -16.61 -12.66 10.03
C GLU A 46 -18.11 -12.88 10.26
N VAL A 47 -18.96 -12.29 9.41
CA VAL A 47 -20.40 -12.57 9.38
C VAL A 47 -20.67 -13.82 8.55
N LEU A 48 -21.25 -14.85 9.17
CA LEU A 48 -21.59 -16.11 8.50
C LEU A 48 -22.99 -16.10 7.89
N ARG A 49 -23.96 -15.52 8.61
CA ARG A 49 -25.35 -15.37 8.16
C ARG A 49 -26.08 -14.31 8.96
N LEU A 50 -27.12 -13.73 8.36
CA LEU A 50 -28.03 -12.82 9.04
C LEU A 50 -29.01 -13.59 9.93
N LEU A 51 -29.31 -13.02 11.10
CA LEU A 51 -30.35 -13.52 11.98
C LEU A 51 -31.66 -12.83 11.63
N LYS A 52 -32.72 -13.61 11.41
CA LYS A 52 -34.05 -13.09 11.10
C LYS A 52 -35.06 -13.50 12.15
N ARG A 53 -36.03 -12.62 12.40
CA ARG A 53 -37.17 -12.86 13.27
C ARG A 53 -38.45 -12.62 12.48
N THR A 54 -39.40 -13.51 12.62
CA THR A 54 -40.76 -13.32 12.13
C THR A 54 -41.47 -12.24 12.96
N GLU A 55 -41.94 -11.18 12.33
CA GLU A 55 -42.78 -10.18 12.99
C GLU A 55 -44.16 -10.77 13.33
N PRO A 56 -44.64 -10.59 14.58
CA PRO A 56 -45.99 -10.99 14.96
C PRO A 56 -47.04 -10.24 14.12
N GLY A 57 -48.00 -10.96 13.56
CA GLY A 57 -49.14 -10.41 12.82
C GLY A 57 -48.91 -10.20 11.31
N SER A 58 -47.70 -9.87 10.86
CA SER A 58 -47.40 -9.72 9.42
C SER A 58 -46.85 -10.98 8.76
N GLY A 59 -46.21 -11.87 9.55
CA GLY A 59 -45.51 -13.04 9.04
C GLY A 59 -44.21 -12.71 8.29
N LYS A 60 -43.84 -11.43 8.18
CA LYS A 60 -42.64 -10.98 7.47
C LYS A 60 -41.39 -11.28 8.29
N GLN A 61 -40.31 -11.66 7.59
CA GLN A 61 -39.00 -11.84 8.20
C GLN A 61 -38.27 -10.50 8.28
N ARG A 62 -37.80 -10.13 9.48
CA ARG A 62 -36.94 -8.96 9.70
C ARG A 62 -35.56 -9.37 10.15
N VAL A 63 -34.53 -8.70 9.62
CA VAL A 63 -33.16 -8.86 10.11
C VAL A 63 -33.06 -8.26 11.52
N CYS A 64 -32.52 -9.04 12.46
CA CYS A 64 -32.38 -8.65 13.87
C CYS A 64 -30.99 -8.93 14.45
N GLY A 65 -30.00 -9.19 13.60
CA GLY A 65 -28.64 -9.48 14.01
C GLY A 65 -27.86 -10.28 12.98
N ALA A 66 -26.72 -10.82 13.41
CA ALA A 66 -25.86 -11.69 12.62
C ALA A 66 -25.25 -12.80 13.48
N ARG A 67 -25.03 -13.97 12.86
CA ARG A 67 -24.14 -15.01 13.38
C ARG A 67 -22.73 -14.64 12.92
N CYS A 68 -21.82 -14.51 13.86
CA CYS A 68 -20.44 -14.14 13.62
C CYS A 68 -19.48 -15.27 14.02
N ARG A 69 -18.28 -15.25 13.43
CA ARG A 69 -17.16 -16.13 13.76
C ARG A 69 -15.92 -15.30 14.02
N ASP A 70 -15.30 -15.49 15.17
CA ASP A 70 -13.92 -15.06 15.40
C ASP A 70 -13.01 -15.99 14.58
N VAL A 71 -12.33 -15.46 13.57
CA VAL A 71 -11.50 -16.27 12.67
C VAL A 71 -10.15 -16.65 13.29
N LEU A 72 -9.77 -16.05 14.42
CA LEU A 72 -8.56 -16.41 15.14
C LEU A 72 -8.77 -17.61 16.07
N THR A 73 -9.96 -17.73 16.66
CA THR A 73 -10.30 -18.81 17.61
C THR A 73 -11.24 -19.87 17.03
N GLY A 74 -11.94 -19.55 15.95
CA GLY A 74 -13.01 -20.36 15.37
C GLY A 74 -14.33 -20.29 16.14
N GLN A 75 -14.39 -19.53 17.25
CA GLN A 75 -15.60 -19.44 18.06
C GLN A 75 -16.69 -18.67 17.31
N GLU A 76 -17.89 -19.24 17.30
CA GLU A 76 -19.07 -18.61 16.73
C GLU A 76 -20.04 -18.10 17.80
N PHE A 77 -20.64 -16.95 17.55
CA PHE A 77 -21.57 -16.31 18.47
C PHE A 77 -22.60 -15.43 17.73
N ASP A 78 -23.69 -15.10 18.40
CA ASP A 78 -24.77 -14.28 17.84
C ASP A 78 -24.66 -12.84 18.34
N VAL A 79 -24.73 -11.88 17.42
CA VAL A 79 -24.86 -10.45 17.73
C VAL A 79 -26.26 -10.00 17.38
N LYS A 80 -27.04 -9.58 18.38
CA LYS A 80 -28.38 -9.02 18.19
C LYS A 80 -28.29 -7.51 17.97
N ALA A 81 -29.01 -7.01 16.99
CA ALA A 81 -29.05 -5.59 16.66
C ALA A 81 -30.45 -5.15 16.25
N LYS A 82 -30.77 -3.88 16.49
CA LYS A 82 -32.02 -3.27 16.01
C LYS A 82 -31.98 -3.00 14.51
N CYS A 83 -30.81 -2.67 13.99
CA CYS A 83 -30.55 -2.40 12.58
C CYS A 83 -29.21 -3.05 12.23
N VAL A 84 -29.12 -3.65 11.03
CA VAL A 84 -27.87 -4.18 10.46
C VAL A 84 -27.55 -3.36 9.22
N ILE A 85 -26.33 -2.84 9.14
CA ILE A 85 -25.81 -2.10 8.00
C ILE A 85 -24.75 -2.95 7.31
N ASN A 86 -24.95 -3.22 6.03
CA ASN A 86 -23.99 -3.86 5.14
C ASN A 86 -23.13 -2.78 4.47
N ALA A 87 -21.85 -2.73 4.84
CA ALA A 87 -20.84 -1.81 4.32
C ALA A 87 -19.57 -2.56 3.88
N THR A 88 -19.73 -3.72 3.23
CA THR A 88 -18.63 -4.66 2.93
C THR A 88 -17.93 -4.41 1.59
N GLY A 89 -18.08 -3.22 1.01
CA GLY A 89 -17.37 -2.80 -0.20
C GLY A 89 -17.63 -3.76 -1.38
N PRO A 90 -16.60 -4.34 -2.01
CA PRO A 90 -16.78 -5.32 -3.10
C PRO A 90 -17.62 -6.55 -2.72
N PHE A 91 -17.68 -6.91 -1.43
CA PHE A 91 -18.45 -8.05 -0.92
C PHE A 91 -19.92 -7.71 -0.63
N THR A 92 -20.39 -6.53 -1.05
CA THR A 92 -21.75 -6.05 -0.76
C THR A 92 -22.81 -7.09 -1.15
N ASP A 93 -22.70 -7.66 -2.36
CA ASP A 93 -23.69 -8.61 -2.85
C ASP A 93 -23.66 -9.95 -2.11
N SER A 94 -22.51 -10.37 -1.58
CA SER A 94 -22.42 -11.58 -0.75
C SER A 94 -23.31 -11.47 0.50
N VAL A 95 -23.32 -10.31 1.16
CA VAL A 95 -24.17 -10.07 2.34
C VAL A 95 -25.62 -9.81 1.95
N ARG A 96 -25.89 -9.11 0.83
CA ARG A 96 -27.26 -8.95 0.32
C ARG A 96 -27.91 -10.30 0.02
N LYS A 97 -27.16 -11.25 -0.53
CA LYS A 97 -27.64 -12.62 -0.79
C LYS A 97 -27.84 -13.47 0.45
N MET A 98 -27.22 -13.11 1.59
CA MET A 98 -27.57 -13.71 2.89
C MET A 98 -28.96 -13.26 3.37
N ASP A 99 -29.44 -12.10 2.89
CA ASP A 99 -30.79 -11.61 3.15
C ASP A 99 -31.79 -12.21 2.15
N ASP A 100 -31.54 -12.06 0.85
CA ASP A 100 -32.40 -12.58 -0.21
C ASP A 100 -31.56 -13.17 -1.34
N GLN A 101 -31.67 -14.47 -1.57
CA GLN A 101 -30.85 -15.17 -2.57
C GLN A 101 -31.16 -14.72 -4.00
N GLU A 102 -32.38 -14.25 -4.26
CA GLU A 102 -32.84 -13.85 -5.59
C GLU A 102 -32.51 -12.38 -5.91
N VAL A 103 -31.89 -11.66 -4.97
CA VAL A 103 -31.57 -10.25 -5.15
C VAL A 103 -30.52 -10.07 -6.28
N PRO A 104 -30.79 -9.23 -7.30
CA PRO A 104 -29.82 -8.97 -8.36
C PRO A 104 -28.55 -8.31 -7.81
N ASN A 105 -27.40 -8.67 -8.37
CA ASN A 105 -26.13 -8.01 -8.05
C ASN A 105 -26.19 -6.52 -8.42
N ILE A 106 -25.65 -5.67 -7.54
CA ILE A 106 -25.46 -4.24 -7.83
C ILE A 106 -23.99 -3.88 -7.97
N CYS A 107 -23.07 -4.71 -7.46
CA CYS A 107 -21.64 -4.46 -7.52
C CYS A 107 -21.06 -5.01 -8.83
N GLN A 108 -20.30 -4.16 -9.52
CA GLN A 108 -19.49 -4.45 -10.70
C GLN A 108 -18.02 -4.29 -10.30
N PRO A 109 -17.40 -5.34 -9.74
CA PRO A 109 -16.00 -5.30 -9.30
C PRO A 109 -15.02 -5.04 -10.44
N SER A 110 -14.07 -4.13 -10.20
CA SER A 110 -12.95 -3.84 -11.10
C SER A 110 -11.63 -3.86 -10.33
N ALA A 111 -10.64 -4.61 -10.83
CA ALA A 111 -9.28 -4.62 -10.30
C ALA A 111 -8.51 -3.38 -10.77
N GLY A 112 -7.69 -2.83 -9.87
CA GLY A 112 -6.74 -1.80 -10.19
C GLY A 112 -5.39 -2.04 -9.55
N VAL A 113 -4.35 -2.05 -10.37
CA VAL A 113 -2.97 -2.27 -9.95
C VAL A 113 -2.20 -0.96 -9.84
N HIS A 114 -1.36 -0.86 -8.81
CA HIS A 114 -0.32 0.15 -8.68
C HIS A 114 1.04 -0.51 -8.51
N ILE A 115 2.09 0.21 -8.91
CA ILE A 115 3.48 -0.14 -8.66
C ILE A 115 4.18 0.98 -7.88
N VAL A 116 5.18 0.63 -7.10
CA VAL A 116 6.14 1.57 -6.51
C VAL A 116 7.50 1.40 -7.17
N MET A 117 8.15 2.53 -7.47
CA MET A 117 9.48 2.64 -8.03
C MET A 117 10.32 3.62 -7.19
N PRO A 118 11.67 3.64 -7.36
CA PRO A 118 12.54 4.61 -6.70
C PRO A 118 12.07 6.07 -6.84
N GLY A 119 12.33 6.88 -5.82
CA GLY A 119 11.92 8.28 -5.77
C GLY A 119 12.42 9.14 -6.94
N TYR A 120 13.59 8.83 -7.51
CA TYR A 120 14.16 9.61 -8.61
C TYR A 120 13.35 9.57 -9.92
N TYR A 121 12.32 8.72 -10.01
CA TYR A 121 11.41 8.70 -11.15
C TYR A 121 10.44 9.88 -11.13
N SER A 122 10.07 10.45 -9.97
CA SER A 122 9.17 11.59 -9.86
C SER A 122 9.79 12.76 -9.07
N PRO A 123 9.47 14.03 -9.41
CA PRO A 123 9.87 15.16 -8.57
C PRO A 123 9.09 15.20 -7.25
N ASP A 124 9.76 15.53 -6.14
CA ASP A 124 9.18 15.52 -4.79
C ASP A 124 7.86 16.30 -4.62
N ASN A 125 7.66 17.37 -5.40
CA ASN A 125 6.52 18.29 -5.25
C ASN A 125 5.60 18.31 -6.49
N MET A 126 5.73 17.35 -7.39
CA MET A 126 4.97 17.35 -8.65
C MET A 126 4.54 15.94 -9.04
N GLY A 127 3.21 15.76 -9.13
CA GLY A 127 2.61 14.58 -9.75
C GLY A 127 2.25 14.81 -11.22
N LEU A 128 2.29 13.74 -12.01
CA LEU A 128 1.80 13.70 -13.38
C LEU A 128 0.50 12.88 -13.43
N LEU A 129 -0.46 13.39 -14.21
CA LEU A 129 -1.71 12.72 -14.55
C LEU A 129 -1.81 12.74 -16.07
N ASP A 130 -1.84 11.56 -16.67
CA ASP A 130 -2.21 11.38 -18.06
C ASP A 130 -3.63 10.77 -18.14
N PRO A 131 -4.62 11.54 -18.62
CA PRO A 131 -6.01 11.11 -18.68
C PRO A 131 -6.35 10.26 -19.91
N ALA A 132 -5.40 10.06 -20.83
CA ALA A 132 -5.61 9.37 -22.09
C ALA A 132 -4.34 8.63 -22.51
N THR A 133 -4.03 7.55 -21.79
CA THR A 133 -2.95 6.61 -22.13
C THR A 133 -3.19 5.97 -23.51
N SER A 134 -2.23 5.16 -23.97
CA SER A 134 -2.31 4.47 -25.27
C SER A 134 -3.61 3.70 -25.54
N ASP A 135 -4.32 3.28 -24.49
CA ASP A 135 -5.61 2.57 -24.54
C ASP A 135 -6.80 3.36 -23.93
N GLY A 136 -6.60 4.65 -23.62
CA GLY A 136 -7.63 5.53 -23.07
C GLY A 136 -7.86 5.44 -21.56
N ARG A 137 -7.04 4.66 -20.83
CA ARG A 137 -7.03 4.65 -19.35
C ARG A 137 -6.35 5.91 -18.79
N VAL A 138 -6.44 6.06 -17.47
CA VAL A 138 -5.82 7.17 -16.72
C VAL A 138 -4.66 6.62 -15.91
N ILE A 139 -3.46 7.19 -16.12
CA ILE A 139 -2.29 6.90 -15.30
C ILE A 139 -1.88 8.13 -14.50
N PHE A 140 -1.65 7.90 -13.22
CA PHE A 140 -1.04 8.78 -12.25
C PHE A 140 0.39 8.31 -12.03
N PHE A 141 1.27 9.28 -11.84
CA PHE A 141 2.67 9.08 -11.55
C PHE A 141 3.10 10.14 -10.55
N LEU A 142 3.30 9.74 -9.30
CA LEU A 142 3.23 10.66 -8.16
C LEU A 142 4.38 10.38 -7.18
N PRO A 143 4.97 11.42 -6.57
CA PRO A 143 5.80 11.21 -5.38
C PRO A 143 4.92 10.65 -4.25
N TRP A 144 5.45 9.66 -3.53
CA TRP A 144 4.77 9.03 -2.41
C TRP A 144 5.77 8.43 -1.44
N GLU A 145 5.85 8.95 -0.21
CA GLU A 145 6.71 8.42 0.87
C GLU A 145 8.19 8.28 0.43
N LYS A 146 8.72 9.30 -0.28
CA LYS A 146 10.07 9.34 -0.90
C LYS A 146 10.31 8.35 -2.04
N MET A 147 9.26 7.68 -2.47
CA MET A 147 9.24 6.80 -3.63
C MET A 147 8.34 7.40 -4.72
N THR A 148 8.18 6.68 -5.82
CA THR A 148 7.25 7.03 -6.89
C THR A 148 6.17 5.97 -7.00
N ILE A 149 4.91 6.35 -6.84
CA ILE A 149 3.76 5.48 -7.12
C ILE A 149 3.25 5.72 -8.53
N ALA A 150 3.02 4.64 -9.29
CA ALA A 150 2.45 4.70 -10.62
C ALA A 150 1.27 3.73 -10.77
N GLY A 151 0.21 4.17 -11.44
CA GLY A 151 -1.02 3.40 -11.63
C GLY A 151 -2.16 4.31 -12.10
N THR A 152 -3.32 3.80 -12.47
CA THR A 152 -3.82 2.47 -12.18
C THR A 152 -4.33 1.80 -13.44
N THR A 153 -4.39 0.48 -13.40
CA THR A 153 -5.20 -0.29 -14.34
C THR A 153 -6.67 -0.34 -13.92
N ASP A 154 -7.52 -0.77 -14.85
CA ASP A 154 -8.96 -0.94 -14.67
C ASP A 154 -9.41 -2.13 -15.52
N SER A 155 -9.68 -3.25 -14.84
CA SER A 155 -10.04 -4.53 -15.48
C SER A 155 -11.16 -5.22 -14.69
N PRO A 156 -12.23 -5.72 -15.34
CA PRO A 156 -13.26 -6.52 -14.66
C PRO A 156 -12.63 -7.71 -13.91
N THR A 157 -13.12 -8.01 -12.72
CA THR A 157 -12.54 -9.07 -11.87
C THR A 157 -13.58 -9.73 -10.98
N ASP A 158 -13.32 -10.94 -10.53
CA ASP A 158 -14.13 -11.57 -9.48
C ASP A 158 -13.75 -11.00 -8.10
N VAL A 159 -14.72 -10.97 -7.19
CA VAL A 159 -14.48 -10.53 -5.81
C VAL A 159 -13.64 -11.57 -5.06
N THR A 160 -12.50 -11.14 -4.54
CA THR A 160 -11.61 -11.97 -3.71
C THR A 160 -11.04 -11.15 -2.56
N SER A 161 -10.74 -11.82 -1.45
CA SER A 161 -10.02 -11.23 -0.31
C SER A 161 -8.53 -11.06 -0.57
N HIS A 162 -8.01 -11.69 -1.63
CA HIS A 162 -6.59 -11.73 -1.98
C HIS A 162 -6.39 -11.31 -3.45
N PRO A 163 -6.67 -10.05 -3.82
CA PRO A 163 -6.41 -9.57 -5.17
C PRO A 163 -4.90 -9.55 -5.43
N ILE A 164 -4.50 -10.07 -6.59
CA ILE A 164 -3.08 -10.23 -6.97
C ILE A 164 -2.81 -9.38 -8.21
N PRO A 165 -1.73 -8.56 -8.23
CA PRO A 165 -1.34 -7.84 -9.44
C PRO A 165 -0.83 -8.80 -10.51
N THR A 166 -1.20 -8.56 -11.77
CA THR A 166 -0.71 -9.36 -12.90
C THR A 166 0.53 -8.73 -13.52
N GLU A 167 1.37 -9.53 -14.18
CA GLU A 167 2.55 -9.02 -14.88
C GLU A 167 2.19 -8.23 -16.14
N GLU A 168 1.02 -8.49 -16.73
CA GLU A 168 0.47 -7.68 -17.82
C GLU A 168 0.15 -6.25 -17.34
N ASP A 169 -0.53 -6.11 -16.19
CA ASP A 169 -0.80 -4.80 -15.59
C ASP A 169 0.48 -4.04 -15.25
N ILE A 170 1.47 -4.73 -14.67
CA ILE A 170 2.76 -4.12 -14.30
C ILE A 170 3.51 -3.63 -15.54
N ASN A 171 3.59 -4.46 -16.59
CA ASN A 171 4.27 -4.07 -17.83
C ASN A 171 3.53 -2.98 -18.59
N PHE A 172 2.20 -2.94 -18.53
CA PHE A 172 1.42 -1.83 -19.05
C PHE A 172 1.82 -0.52 -18.36
N ILE A 173 1.80 -0.47 -17.02
CA ILE A 173 2.17 0.73 -16.25
C ILE A 173 3.60 1.17 -16.57
N LEU A 174 4.56 0.24 -16.60
CA LEU A 174 5.96 0.55 -16.94
C LEU A 174 6.10 1.11 -18.35
N SER A 175 5.33 0.58 -19.31
CA SER A 175 5.37 1.02 -20.70
C SER A 175 4.80 2.44 -20.86
N GLU A 176 3.73 2.77 -20.14
CA GLU A 176 3.18 4.13 -20.12
C GLU A 176 4.15 5.12 -19.46
N VAL A 177 4.75 4.75 -18.31
CA VAL A 177 5.73 5.61 -17.62
C VAL A 177 6.93 5.96 -18.51
N ARG A 178 7.42 5.03 -19.34
CA ARG A 178 8.53 5.28 -20.27
C ARG A 178 8.26 6.42 -21.24
N ASN A 179 7.00 6.67 -21.61
CA ASN A 179 6.63 7.71 -22.57
C ASN A 179 6.80 9.13 -22.01
N TYR A 180 6.92 9.26 -20.68
CA TYR A 180 6.96 10.55 -19.98
C TYR A 180 8.34 10.95 -19.46
N LEU A 181 9.30 10.04 -19.49
CA LEU A 181 10.64 10.26 -18.98
C LEU A 181 11.60 10.70 -20.09
N SER A 182 12.71 11.31 -19.66
CA SER A 182 13.78 11.68 -20.57
C SER A 182 14.43 10.44 -21.18
N VAL A 183 14.96 10.57 -22.40
CA VAL A 183 15.50 9.46 -23.20
C VAL A 183 16.72 8.78 -22.58
N ASP A 184 17.38 9.45 -21.64
CA ASP A 184 18.51 8.96 -20.85
C ASP A 184 18.11 8.22 -19.56
N VAL A 185 16.82 8.19 -19.23
CA VAL A 185 16.27 7.47 -18.08
C VAL A 185 15.64 6.17 -18.55
N GLU A 186 16.28 5.05 -18.23
CA GLU A 186 15.71 3.73 -18.50
C GLU A 186 14.74 3.31 -17.38
N VAL A 187 13.60 2.73 -17.77
CA VAL A 187 12.62 2.13 -16.85
C VAL A 187 12.62 0.63 -17.03
N ARG A 188 13.08 -0.10 -16.03
CA ARG A 188 13.24 -1.55 -16.04
C ARG A 188 12.24 -2.18 -15.09
N ARG A 189 11.87 -3.43 -15.38
CA ARG A 189 11.00 -4.21 -14.49
C ARG A 189 11.61 -4.43 -13.10
N GLY A 190 12.94 -4.47 -13.02
CA GLY A 190 13.70 -4.58 -11.77
C GLY A 190 13.60 -3.35 -10.86
N ASP A 191 13.19 -2.20 -11.41
CA ASP A 191 12.99 -0.96 -10.63
C ASP A 191 11.68 -0.98 -9.83
N VAL A 192 10.79 -1.95 -10.08
CA VAL A 192 9.57 -2.13 -9.29
C VAL A 192 9.93 -2.69 -7.91
N LEU A 193 9.69 -1.88 -6.88
CA LEU A 193 9.95 -2.20 -5.47
C LEU A 193 8.78 -2.93 -4.81
N ALA A 194 7.55 -2.67 -5.28
CA ALA A 194 6.34 -3.35 -4.85
C ALA A 194 5.24 -3.17 -5.90
N ALA A 195 4.27 -4.07 -5.95
CA ALA A 195 3.07 -3.93 -6.76
C ALA A 195 1.88 -4.53 -6.02
N TRP A 196 0.71 -3.93 -6.08
CA TRP A 196 -0.49 -4.46 -5.42
C TRP A 196 -1.73 -4.21 -6.25
N SER A 197 -2.76 -5.00 -5.99
CA SER A 197 -4.07 -4.87 -6.62
C SER A 197 -5.14 -4.56 -5.56
N GLY A 198 -6.11 -3.72 -5.93
CA GLY A 198 -7.30 -3.46 -5.13
C GLY A 198 -8.56 -3.60 -5.98
N ILE A 199 -9.69 -3.95 -5.35
CA ILE A 199 -10.97 -4.10 -6.05
C ILE A 199 -11.85 -2.88 -5.77
N ARG A 200 -12.27 -2.21 -6.85
CA ARG A 200 -13.21 -1.09 -6.83
C ARG A 200 -14.63 -1.65 -6.83
N PRO A 201 -15.47 -1.28 -5.85
CA PRO A 201 -16.88 -1.65 -5.84
C PRO A 201 -17.67 -0.67 -6.72
N LEU A 202 -17.56 -0.75 -8.04
CA LEU A 202 -18.42 0.06 -8.91
C LEU A 202 -19.86 -0.42 -8.75
N VAL A 203 -20.84 0.47 -8.82
CA VAL A 203 -22.23 0.11 -8.55
C VAL A 203 -23.18 0.55 -9.64
N THR A 204 -24.16 -0.29 -9.93
CA THR A 204 -25.35 0.07 -10.69
C THR A 204 -26.46 0.46 -9.70
N ASP A 205 -27.24 1.49 -10.03
CA ASP A 205 -28.38 1.86 -9.20
C ASP A 205 -29.53 0.86 -9.43
N PRO A 206 -29.96 0.08 -8.43
CA PRO A 206 -31.05 -0.88 -8.58
C PRO A 206 -32.41 -0.23 -8.86
N ASN A 207 -32.57 1.07 -8.58
CA ASN A 207 -33.81 1.82 -8.81
C ASN A 207 -33.81 2.59 -10.14
N SER A 208 -32.69 2.62 -10.86
CA SER A 208 -32.60 3.25 -12.17
C SER A 208 -33.14 2.33 -13.25
N LYS A 209 -33.94 2.87 -14.18
CA LYS A 209 -34.39 2.16 -15.39
C LYS A 209 -33.24 1.91 -16.39
N ASP A 210 -32.11 2.59 -16.22
CA ASP A 210 -30.94 2.52 -17.09
C ASP A 210 -29.82 1.72 -16.40
N THR A 211 -29.94 0.39 -16.47
CA THR A 211 -29.07 -0.59 -15.81
C THR A 211 -27.62 -0.61 -16.35
N GLN A 212 -27.35 0.11 -17.44
CA GLN A 212 -26.03 0.25 -18.05
C GLN A 212 -25.22 1.43 -17.52
N SER A 213 -25.88 2.39 -16.85
CA SER A 213 -25.20 3.56 -16.28
C SER A 213 -24.60 3.21 -14.91
N ILE A 214 -23.28 2.99 -14.85
CA ILE A 214 -22.55 2.85 -13.59
C ILE A 214 -22.75 4.15 -12.80
N CYS A 215 -23.35 4.05 -11.61
CA CYS A 215 -23.49 5.19 -10.72
C CYS A 215 -22.10 5.55 -10.18
N ARG A 216 -21.61 6.74 -10.53
CA ARG A 216 -20.33 7.26 -10.04
C ARG A 216 -20.40 7.72 -8.57
N ASN A 217 -21.57 7.67 -7.96
CA ASN A 217 -21.83 8.00 -6.55
C ASN A 217 -22.02 6.73 -5.71
N HIS A 218 -22.36 6.90 -4.44
CA HIS A 218 -22.80 5.80 -3.58
C HIS A 218 -24.31 5.57 -3.69
N VAL A 219 -24.74 4.36 -3.34
CA VAL A 219 -26.14 3.94 -3.24
C VAL A 219 -26.42 3.50 -1.82
N VAL A 220 -27.50 4.01 -1.23
CA VAL A 220 -28.06 3.52 0.03
C VAL A 220 -29.39 2.84 -0.27
N ALA A 221 -29.50 1.55 0.04
CA ALA A 221 -30.70 0.76 -0.18
C ALA A 221 -31.16 0.09 1.11
N VAL A 222 -32.47 -0.02 1.32
CA VAL A 222 -33.06 -0.73 2.45
C VAL A 222 -33.91 -1.87 1.89
N SER A 223 -33.61 -3.11 2.28
CA SER A 223 -34.38 -4.28 1.84
C SER A 223 -35.73 -4.38 2.56
N ASP A 224 -36.63 -5.22 2.05
CA ASP A 224 -37.92 -5.50 2.69
C ASP A 224 -37.78 -6.07 4.11
N SER A 225 -36.69 -6.79 4.39
CA SER A 225 -36.39 -7.33 5.72
C SER A 225 -35.75 -6.30 6.65
N GLY A 226 -35.43 -5.10 6.14
CA GLY A 226 -34.82 -4.00 6.89
C GLY A 226 -33.28 -3.99 6.88
N LEU A 227 -32.61 -4.79 6.04
CA LEU A 227 -31.15 -4.68 5.87
C LEU A 227 -30.83 -3.35 5.16
N VAL A 228 -30.02 -2.51 5.79
CA VAL A 228 -29.51 -1.28 5.17
C VAL A 228 -28.20 -1.62 4.47
N THR A 229 -28.04 -1.21 3.21
CA THR A 229 -26.81 -1.45 2.44
C THR A 229 -26.28 -0.14 1.88
N ILE A 230 -24.98 0.10 2.07
CA ILE A 230 -24.22 1.16 1.40
C ILE A 230 -23.24 0.53 0.42
N ALA A 231 -23.33 0.94 -0.84
CA ALA A 231 -22.51 0.40 -1.93
C ALA A 231 -21.92 1.53 -2.78
N GLY A 232 -20.73 1.30 -3.34
CA GLY A 232 -20.04 2.27 -4.19
C GLY A 232 -19.43 3.44 -3.41
N GLY A 233 -19.39 4.60 -4.07
CA GLY A 233 -18.78 5.82 -3.53
C GLY A 233 -17.25 5.84 -3.61
N LYS A 234 -16.65 6.82 -2.92
CA LYS A 234 -15.21 7.07 -2.93
C LYS A 234 -14.72 7.36 -1.51
N TRP A 235 -13.44 7.09 -1.28
CA TRP A 235 -12.82 7.43 -0.01
C TRP A 235 -12.97 8.92 0.33
N THR A 236 -12.84 9.81 -0.64
CA THR A 236 -12.98 11.27 -0.44
C THR A 236 -14.37 11.70 0.05
N THR A 237 -15.41 10.88 -0.15
CA THR A 237 -16.79 11.18 0.23
C THR A 237 -17.28 10.35 1.42
N TYR A 238 -16.41 9.55 2.07
CA TYR A 238 -16.80 8.55 3.07
C TYR A 238 -17.67 9.14 4.21
N ARG A 239 -17.37 10.35 4.69
CA ARG A 239 -18.11 10.99 5.80
C ARG A 239 -19.56 11.31 5.39
N ALA A 240 -19.75 11.84 4.19
CA ALA A 240 -21.08 12.13 3.66
C ALA A 240 -21.86 10.82 3.42
N MET A 241 -21.21 9.82 2.83
CA MET A 241 -21.79 8.49 2.66
C MET A 241 -22.25 7.87 4.00
N ALA A 242 -21.43 7.98 5.04
CA ALA A 242 -21.75 7.49 6.37
C ALA A 242 -22.96 8.23 6.97
N GLN A 243 -23.03 9.55 6.78
CA GLN A 243 -24.18 10.34 7.23
C GLN A 243 -25.48 9.88 6.53
N ASP A 244 -25.48 9.79 5.20
CA ASP A 244 -26.66 9.35 4.43
C ASP A 244 -27.10 7.95 4.84
N THR A 245 -26.15 7.04 5.09
CA THR A 245 -26.42 5.67 5.52
C THR A 245 -27.05 5.61 6.91
N ILE A 246 -26.54 6.42 7.85
CA ILE A 246 -27.08 6.47 9.22
C ILE A 246 -28.46 7.14 9.23
N ASP A 247 -28.66 8.21 8.45
CA ASP A 247 -29.95 8.88 8.32
C ASP A 247 -31.03 7.91 7.76
N ALA A 248 -30.67 7.14 6.72
CA ALA A 248 -31.55 6.09 6.19
C ALA A 248 -31.84 4.98 7.20
N ALA A 249 -30.84 4.55 7.99
CA ALA A 249 -31.02 3.55 9.03
C ALA A 249 -31.93 4.05 10.16
N ILE A 250 -31.78 5.30 10.59
CA ILE A 250 -32.63 5.96 11.59
C ILE A 250 -34.08 5.99 11.11
N GLN A 251 -34.31 6.41 9.86
CA GLN A 251 -35.63 6.49 9.27
C GLN A 251 -36.27 5.10 9.11
N ALA A 252 -35.54 4.12 8.59
CA ALA A 252 -36.06 2.77 8.33
C ALA A 252 -36.42 2.00 9.61
N HIS A 253 -35.71 2.25 10.71
CA HIS A 253 -35.85 1.50 11.97
C HIS A 253 -36.38 2.33 13.15
N ASN A 254 -36.79 3.58 12.91
CA ASN A 254 -37.26 4.51 13.94
C ASN A 254 -36.32 4.60 15.14
N LEU A 255 -35.01 4.72 14.89
CA LEU A 255 -34.00 4.76 15.94
C LEU A 255 -33.97 6.14 16.62
N PRO A 256 -33.83 6.22 17.95
CA PRO A 256 -33.67 7.50 18.63
C PRO A 256 -32.25 8.04 18.40
N ALA A 257 -32.12 9.12 17.63
CA ALA A 257 -30.85 9.77 17.35
C ALA A 257 -31.02 11.29 17.17
N GLY A 258 -29.96 12.04 17.49
CA GLY A 258 -29.87 13.48 17.19
C GLY A 258 -29.18 13.75 15.85
N SER A 259 -28.92 15.02 15.56
CA SER A 259 -28.16 15.41 14.36
C SER A 259 -26.71 14.89 14.40
N SER A 260 -26.15 14.65 13.20
CA SER A 260 -24.77 14.23 13.02
C SER A 260 -23.79 15.26 13.60
N LYS A 261 -22.84 14.80 14.41
CA LYS A 261 -21.78 15.60 15.03
C LYS A 261 -20.40 15.37 14.39
N THR A 262 -20.37 14.79 13.19
CA THR A 262 -19.11 14.40 12.53
C THR A 262 -18.34 15.56 11.93
N ILE A 263 -19.00 16.68 11.62
CA ILE A 263 -18.33 17.90 11.14
C ILE A 263 -17.57 18.54 12.31
N GLY A 264 -16.26 18.74 12.13
CA GLY A 264 -15.38 19.28 13.17
C GLY A 264 -14.93 18.27 14.22
N LEU A 265 -15.39 17.01 14.14
CA LEU A 265 -14.90 15.95 15.03
C LEU A 265 -13.46 15.59 14.66
N LEU A 266 -12.54 15.81 15.59
CA LEU A 266 -11.15 15.40 15.44
C LEU A 266 -11.03 13.88 15.62
N LEU A 267 -10.34 13.23 14.69
CA LEU A 267 -10.00 11.82 14.82
C LEU A 267 -8.82 11.65 15.79
N GLN A 268 -8.69 10.45 16.36
CA GLN A 268 -7.53 10.09 17.17
C GLN A 268 -6.22 10.39 16.41
N GLY A 269 -5.29 11.08 17.07
CA GLY A 269 -4.07 11.58 16.45
C GLY A 269 -4.07 13.11 16.23
N ALA A 270 -5.23 13.74 16.14
CA ALA A 270 -5.34 15.09 15.58
C ALA A 270 -5.35 16.26 16.58
N GLU A 271 -5.52 16.04 17.88
CA GLU A 271 -5.87 17.10 18.85
C GLU A 271 -4.75 18.14 19.03
N ASP A 272 -3.49 17.69 19.15
CA ASP A 272 -2.31 18.55 19.36
C ASP A 272 -1.32 18.52 18.19
N TRP A 273 -1.79 18.19 16.98
CA TRP A 273 -0.91 18.10 15.82
C TRP A 273 -0.43 19.48 15.34
N SER A 274 0.86 19.55 14.97
CA SER A 274 1.42 20.71 14.26
C SER A 274 2.56 20.27 13.33
N PRO A 275 2.86 21.05 12.27
CA PRO A 275 3.98 20.76 11.37
C PRO A 275 5.35 20.68 12.06
N THR A 276 5.49 21.28 13.24
CA THR A 276 6.73 21.32 14.03
C THR A 276 6.77 20.27 15.16
N LEU A 277 5.72 19.44 15.30
CA LEU A 277 5.64 18.42 16.36
C LEU A 277 6.85 17.48 16.38
N TYR A 278 7.39 17.14 15.20
CA TYR A 278 8.58 16.30 15.08
C TYR A 278 9.81 16.87 15.80
N ILE A 279 9.95 18.20 15.91
CA ILE A 279 11.07 18.84 16.58
C ILE A 279 11.09 18.46 18.06
N ARG A 280 9.90 18.42 18.69
CA ARG A 280 9.76 17.98 20.08
C ARG A 280 10.11 16.51 20.26
N LEU A 281 9.70 15.64 19.32
CA LEU A 281 10.09 14.22 19.35
C LEU A 281 11.61 14.05 19.28
N VAL A 282 12.30 14.84 18.46
CA VAL A 282 13.78 14.85 18.40
C VAL A 282 14.39 15.36 19.71
N GLN A 283 13.91 16.48 20.23
CA GLN A 283 14.48 17.14 21.42
C GLN A 283 14.23 16.37 22.72
N ASP A 284 13.01 15.85 22.89
CA ASP A 284 12.57 15.23 24.15
C ASP A 284 13.05 13.77 24.26
N TYR A 285 13.19 13.05 23.13
CA TYR A 285 13.51 11.62 23.11
C TYR A 285 14.84 11.28 22.44
N GLY A 286 15.43 12.18 21.65
CA GLY A 286 16.65 11.88 20.88
C GLY A 286 16.39 10.96 19.69
N LEU A 287 15.20 11.07 19.07
CA LEU A 287 14.86 10.40 17.82
C LEU A 287 15.59 11.04 16.63
N GLU A 288 15.88 10.24 15.61
CA GLU A 288 16.36 10.76 14.34
C GLU A 288 15.27 11.61 13.66
N SER A 289 15.66 12.70 12.99
CA SER A 289 14.72 13.66 12.40
C SER A 289 13.73 13.01 11.42
N GLU A 290 14.19 12.08 10.59
CA GLU A 290 13.34 11.38 9.62
C GLU A 290 12.27 10.51 10.32
N VAL A 291 12.68 9.75 11.34
CA VAL A 291 11.77 8.93 12.16
C VAL A 291 10.78 9.83 12.89
N ALA A 292 11.24 10.94 13.47
CA ALA A 292 10.37 11.88 14.16
C ALA A 292 9.32 12.51 13.22
N GLN A 293 9.70 12.86 11.99
CA GLN A 293 8.78 13.37 10.98
C GLN A 293 7.73 12.32 10.59
N HIS A 294 8.15 11.09 10.35
CA HIS A 294 7.27 9.94 10.09
C HIS A 294 6.27 9.70 11.23
N LEU A 295 6.74 9.69 12.48
CA LEU A 295 5.86 9.47 13.62
C LEU A 295 4.85 10.62 13.77
N ALA A 296 5.30 11.87 13.60
CA ALA A 296 4.44 13.04 13.68
C ALA A 296 3.38 13.09 12.57
N SER A 297 3.71 12.66 11.34
CA SER A 297 2.74 12.60 10.24
C SER A 297 1.76 11.44 10.37
N THR A 298 2.22 10.29 10.90
CA THR A 298 1.43 9.05 10.95
C THR A 298 0.53 8.97 12.18
N TYR A 299 1.06 9.33 13.37
CA TYR A 299 0.37 9.15 14.65
C TYR A 299 -0.10 10.46 15.26
N GLY A 300 0.36 11.60 14.74
CA GLY A 300 0.07 12.93 15.27
C GLY A 300 0.40 13.07 16.75
N ASP A 301 -0.56 13.48 17.57
CA ASP A 301 -0.38 13.61 19.03
C ASP A 301 0.00 12.29 19.72
N LYS A 302 -0.34 11.14 19.11
CA LYS A 302 0.05 9.80 19.59
C LYS A 302 1.49 9.41 19.30
N ALA A 303 2.23 10.20 18.52
CA ALA A 303 3.64 9.96 18.27
C ALA A 303 4.47 9.94 19.58
N PHE A 304 4.09 10.74 20.58
CA PHE A 304 4.73 10.75 21.90
C PHE A 304 4.55 9.43 22.65
N GLU A 305 3.41 8.76 22.50
CA GLU A 305 3.16 7.45 23.09
C GLU A 305 4.04 6.38 22.44
N VAL A 306 4.24 6.46 21.11
CA VAL A 306 5.16 5.59 20.37
C VAL A 306 6.61 5.86 20.77
N ALA A 307 7.02 7.13 20.87
CA ALA A 307 8.37 7.51 21.27
C ALA A 307 8.71 7.05 22.70
N LYS A 308 7.73 7.10 23.62
CA LYS A 308 7.91 6.67 25.02
C LYS A 308 8.21 5.18 25.16
N ILE A 309 7.71 4.34 24.26
CA ILE A 309 7.99 2.90 24.27
C ILE A 309 9.20 2.52 23.40
N ALA A 310 9.80 3.47 22.69
CA ALA A 310 10.96 3.22 21.84
C ALA A 310 12.19 2.87 22.68
N GLN A 311 12.88 1.78 22.30
CA GLN A 311 14.08 1.33 22.99
C GLN A 311 15.31 2.16 22.61
N VAL A 312 16.27 2.25 23.54
CA VAL A 312 17.59 2.82 23.29
C VAL A 312 18.35 2.03 22.22
N THR A 313 19.03 2.72 21.32
CA THR A 313 19.74 2.09 20.20
C THR A 313 21.14 1.59 20.58
N GLY A 314 21.72 2.13 21.65
CA GLY A 314 23.13 1.93 22.01
C GLY A 314 24.11 2.77 21.19
N LYS A 315 23.62 3.66 20.31
CA LYS A 315 24.43 4.61 19.52
C LYS A 315 24.49 5.96 20.23
N ARG A 316 25.49 6.77 19.87
CA ARG A 316 25.53 8.20 20.27
C ARG A 316 24.34 8.98 19.72
N TRP A 317 23.95 8.65 18.49
CA TRP A 317 22.79 9.20 17.80
C TRP A 317 22.29 8.19 16.75
N PRO A 318 20.97 8.03 16.54
CA PRO A 318 19.89 8.47 17.43
C PRO A 318 19.92 7.73 18.78
N ILE A 319 19.42 8.35 19.84
CA ILE A 319 19.47 7.79 21.22
C ILE A 319 18.45 6.64 21.35
N VAL A 320 17.23 6.86 20.85
CA VAL A 320 16.14 5.87 20.86
C VAL A 320 15.58 5.66 19.45
N GLY A 321 14.80 4.60 19.27
CA GLY A 321 14.15 4.29 17.99
C GLY A 321 15.01 3.38 17.12
N LYS A 322 15.06 2.09 17.46
CA LYS A 322 15.65 1.06 16.60
C LYS A 322 14.77 0.89 15.36
N ARG A 323 15.32 1.18 14.19
CA ARG A 323 14.66 0.94 12.90
C ARG A 323 14.45 -0.57 12.68
N LEU A 324 13.34 -0.92 12.04
CA LEU A 324 13.06 -2.29 11.58
C LEU A 324 13.97 -2.68 10.42
N VAL A 325 14.28 -1.71 9.55
CA VAL A 325 15.13 -1.84 8.37
C VAL A 325 15.82 -0.48 8.13
N SER A 326 17.06 -0.45 7.67
CA SER A 326 17.90 0.77 7.68
C SER A 326 17.33 1.91 6.86
N GLU A 327 16.78 1.60 5.68
CA GLU A 327 16.41 2.55 4.64
C GLU A 327 15.09 3.27 4.92
N PHE A 328 14.28 2.76 5.85
CA PHE A 328 12.94 3.28 6.12
C PHE A 328 12.79 3.78 7.56
N PRO A 329 11.95 4.80 7.80
CA PRO A 329 11.81 5.43 9.12
C PRO A 329 10.94 4.63 10.10
N TYR A 330 10.67 3.35 9.82
CA TYR A 330 9.82 2.51 10.66
C TYR A 330 10.63 1.92 11.82
N ILE A 331 10.13 2.06 13.05
CA ILE A 331 10.83 1.59 14.26
C ILE A 331 10.11 0.43 14.95
N GLU A 332 10.87 -0.38 15.70
CA GLU A 332 10.34 -1.50 16.50
C GLU A 332 9.20 -1.09 17.44
N ALA A 333 9.25 0.15 17.93
CA ALA A 333 8.23 0.73 18.82
C ALA A 333 6.84 0.79 18.16
N GLU A 334 6.77 0.98 16.85
CA GLU A 334 5.50 1.00 16.10
C GLU A 334 4.85 -0.38 16.05
N VAL A 335 5.64 -1.46 16.11
CA VAL A 335 5.10 -2.83 16.17
C VAL A 335 4.37 -3.04 17.50
N ILE A 336 5.00 -2.63 18.61
CA ILE A 336 4.43 -2.70 19.95
C ILE A 336 3.17 -1.83 20.03
N TYR A 337 3.23 -0.60 19.50
CA TYR A 337 2.07 0.29 19.47
C TYR A 337 0.95 -0.26 18.58
N GLY A 338 1.28 -0.83 17.42
CA GLY A 338 0.33 -1.43 16.48
C GLY A 338 -0.48 -2.56 17.11
N VAL A 339 0.11 -3.35 18.02
CA VAL A 339 -0.62 -4.37 18.80
C VAL A 339 -1.67 -3.73 19.70
N LYS A 340 -1.39 -2.57 20.31
CA LYS A 340 -2.38 -1.78 21.08
C LYS A 340 -3.49 -1.24 20.18
N GLU A 341 -3.19 -0.99 18.91
CA GLU A 341 -4.15 -0.65 17.87
C GLU A 341 -4.76 -1.89 17.19
N TYR A 342 -4.93 -2.98 17.95
CA TYR A 342 -5.61 -4.21 17.53
C TYR A 342 -4.97 -4.94 16.33
N ALA A 343 -3.68 -4.73 16.04
CA ALA A 343 -2.97 -5.61 15.11
C ALA A 343 -2.85 -7.02 15.70
N ARG A 344 -3.26 -8.04 14.92
CA ARG A 344 -3.24 -9.45 15.34
C ARG A 344 -2.44 -10.35 14.40
N THR A 345 -2.02 -9.86 13.25
CA THR A 345 -1.18 -10.61 12.31
C THR A 345 0.05 -9.81 11.89
N ALA A 346 1.10 -10.49 11.46
CA ALA A 346 2.29 -9.80 10.92
C ALA A 346 1.95 -8.94 9.68
N VAL A 347 0.96 -9.37 8.89
CA VAL A 347 0.44 -8.61 7.75
C VAL A 347 -0.17 -7.27 8.19
N ASP A 348 -0.89 -7.21 9.32
CA ASP A 348 -1.41 -5.93 9.84
C ASP A 348 -0.31 -4.91 10.05
N ILE A 349 0.83 -5.34 10.58
CA ILE A 349 1.96 -4.45 10.85
C ILE A 349 2.59 -3.98 9.55
N VAL A 350 3.06 -4.90 8.71
CA VAL A 350 3.90 -4.57 7.54
C VAL A 350 3.13 -3.86 6.42
N SER A 351 1.80 -3.98 6.38
CA SER A 351 0.96 -3.38 5.34
C SER A 351 0.05 -2.25 5.84
N ARG A 352 -0.58 -2.37 7.01
CA ARG A 352 -1.65 -1.44 7.45
C ARG A 352 -1.23 -0.51 8.59
N ARG A 353 -0.30 -0.91 9.47
CA ARG A 353 0.25 -0.02 10.51
C ARG A 353 1.48 0.71 9.97
N THR A 354 2.37 0.00 9.31
CA THR A 354 3.40 0.55 8.44
C THR A 354 3.00 0.31 6.99
N ARG A 355 3.58 1.06 6.05
CA ARG A 355 3.35 0.85 4.60
C ARG A 355 4.51 0.10 3.94
N LEU A 356 5.36 -0.55 4.73
CA LEU A 356 6.62 -1.09 4.24
C LEU A 356 6.42 -2.09 3.09
N ALA A 357 5.41 -2.96 3.18
CA ALA A 357 5.06 -3.89 2.11
C ALA A 357 4.65 -3.23 0.79
N PHE A 358 4.07 -2.02 0.86
CA PHE A 358 3.69 -1.24 -0.31
C PHE A 358 4.85 -0.40 -0.85
N LEU A 359 5.85 -0.06 -0.05
CA LEU A 359 6.99 0.75 -0.50
C LEU A 359 8.12 -0.11 -1.06
N ASN A 360 8.45 -1.22 -0.40
CA ASN A 360 9.52 -2.11 -0.81
C ASN A 360 9.33 -3.51 -0.21
N VAL A 361 9.02 -4.47 -1.08
CA VAL A 361 8.71 -5.84 -0.68
C VAL A 361 9.91 -6.58 -0.08
N GLN A 362 11.14 -6.26 -0.49
CA GLN A 362 12.37 -6.87 0.05
C GLN A 362 12.68 -6.34 1.44
N ALA A 363 12.57 -5.02 1.64
CA ALA A 363 12.73 -4.40 2.96
C ALA A 363 11.65 -4.90 3.94
N ALA A 364 10.42 -5.11 3.45
CA ALA A 364 9.36 -5.75 4.21
C ALA A 364 9.74 -7.17 4.65
N GLU A 365 10.25 -7.99 3.73
CA GLU A 365 10.70 -9.37 3.99
C GLU A 365 11.83 -9.41 5.03
N GLU A 366 12.81 -8.51 4.93
CA GLU A 366 13.92 -8.39 5.89
C GLU A 366 13.42 -8.04 7.31
N ALA A 367 12.42 -7.15 7.40
CA ALA A 367 11.85 -6.75 8.68
C ALA A 367 10.97 -7.83 9.35
N LEU A 368 10.42 -8.79 8.58
CA LEU A 368 9.43 -9.75 9.09
C LEU A 368 9.88 -10.56 10.31
N PRO A 369 11.08 -11.18 10.35
CA PRO A 369 11.50 -11.96 11.52
C PRO A 369 11.50 -11.13 12.81
N ARG A 370 11.92 -9.86 12.71
CA ARG A 370 11.93 -8.96 13.87
C ARG A 370 10.53 -8.54 14.29
N ILE A 371 9.65 -8.24 13.33
CA ILE A 371 8.24 -7.93 13.59
C ILE A 371 7.57 -9.10 14.32
N VAL A 372 7.74 -10.33 13.82
CA VAL A 372 7.14 -11.54 14.41
C VAL A 372 7.69 -11.83 15.81
N ASP A 373 8.98 -11.61 16.08
CA ASP A 373 9.53 -11.75 17.42
C ASP A 373 8.91 -10.76 18.42
N ILE A 374 8.76 -9.50 18.02
CA ILE A 374 8.13 -8.47 18.86
C ILE A 374 6.65 -8.79 19.09
N MET A 375 5.89 -9.06 18.02
CA MET A 375 4.48 -9.43 18.13
C MET A 375 4.29 -10.69 18.97
N GLY A 376 5.16 -11.69 18.81
CA GLY A 376 5.09 -12.93 19.57
C GLY A 376 5.31 -12.72 21.07
N LYS A 377 6.10 -11.72 21.47
CA LYS A 377 6.23 -11.31 22.88
C LYS A 377 4.97 -10.59 23.37
N GLU A 378 4.47 -9.62 22.62
CA GLU A 378 3.30 -8.81 23.02
C GLU A 378 1.99 -9.63 23.04
N LEU A 379 1.87 -10.63 22.16
CA LEU A 379 0.68 -11.46 22.00
C LEU A 379 0.82 -12.87 22.61
N ASN A 380 1.95 -13.15 23.27
CA ASN A 380 2.26 -14.46 23.87
C ASN A 380 2.17 -15.63 22.87
N TRP A 381 2.70 -15.45 21.65
CA TRP A 381 2.75 -16.53 20.66
C TRP A 381 3.82 -17.57 20.99
N ASN A 382 3.45 -18.84 20.83
CA ASN A 382 4.43 -19.93 20.81
C ASN A 382 5.21 -19.96 19.49
N GLU A 383 6.28 -20.75 19.44
CA GLU A 383 7.16 -20.84 18.25
C GLU A 383 6.43 -21.33 17.00
N GLN A 384 5.44 -22.21 17.15
CA GLN A 384 4.61 -22.68 16.05
C GLN A 384 3.81 -21.54 15.42
N LYS A 385 3.14 -20.72 16.24
CA LYS A 385 2.37 -19.56 15.77
C LYS A 385 3.26 -18.51 15.14
N LYS A 386 4.47 -18.26 15.69
CA LYS A 386 5.45 -17.36 15.05
C LYS A 386 5.83 -17.85 13.65
N LYS A 387 6.04 -19.15 13.48
CA LYS A 387 6.34 -19.75 12.16
C LYS A 387 5.16 -19.59 11.19
N GLU A 388 3.94 -19.87 11.64
CA GLU A 388 2.72 -19.71 10.83
C GLU A 388 2.54 -18.26 10.36
N GLU A 389 2.71 -17.28 11.26
CA GLU A 389 2.61 -15.86 10.93
C GLU A 389 3.69 -15.41 9.96
N LEU A 390 4.92 -15.91 10.12
CA LEU A 390 6.02 -15.62 9.19
C LEU A 390 5.74 -16.20 7.80
N GLU A 391 5.26 -17.44 7.70
CA GLU A 391 4.89 -18.06 6.43
C GLU A 391 3.70 -17.36 5.77
N ALA A 392 2.68 -17.00 6.54
CA ALA A 392 1.51 -16.27 6.03
C ALA A 392 1.92 -14.88 5.49
N ALA A 393 2.75 -14.14 6.23
CA ALA A 393 3.24 -12.84 5.78
C ALA A 393 4.15 -12.95 4.56
N ARG A 394 5.00 -13.98 4.47
CA ARG A 394 5.79 -14.24 3.25
C ARG A 394 4.92 -14.55 2.05
N LYS A 395 3.87 -15.37 2.20
CA LYS A 395 2.91 -15.63 1.11
C LYS A 395 2.21 -14.35 0.65
N PHE A 396 1.80 -13.51 1.59
CA PHE A 396 1.23 -12.20 1.28
C PHE A 396 2.19 -11.32 0.48
N LEU A 397 3.45 -11.18 0.93
CA LEU A 397 4.46 -10.45 0.17
C LEU A 397 4.70 -11.07 -1.21
N TYR A 398 4.70 -12.41 -1.27
CA TYR A 398 4.97 -13.17 -2.48
C TYR A 398 3.92 -12.98 -3.56
N TYR A 399 2.66 -13.17 -3.22
CA TYR A 399 1.55 -13.13 -4.17
C TYR A 399 0.91 -11.74 -4.28
N GLU A 400 0.58 -11.10 -3.16
CA GLU A 400 -0.26 -9.89 -3.16
C GLU A 400 0.55 -8.60 -3.32
N MET A 401 1.86 -8.63 -3.01
CA MET A 401 2.77 -7.47 -3.13
C MET A 401 3.76 -7.56 -4.31
N GLY A 402 3.55 -8.51 -5.23
CA GLY A 402 4.25 -8.57 -6.51
C GLY A 402 5.67 -9.15 -6.47
N TYR A 403 6.10 -9.77 -5.36
CA TYR A 403 7.45 -10.37 -5.25
C TYR A 403 7.63 -11.56 -6.20
N LYS A 404 6.62 -12.45 -6.32
CA LYS A 404 6.66 -13.61 -7.23
C LYS A 404 7.05 -13.21 -8.63
N VAL A 405 6.40 -12.15 -9.11
CA VAL A 405 6.56 -11.67 -10.46
C VAL A 405 7.98 -11.10 -10.69
N LYS A 406 8.62 -10.61 -9.62
CA LYS A 406 10.03 -10.21 -9.62
C LYS A 406 10.97 -11.44 -9.54
N SER A 407 10.65 -12.46 -8.74
CA SER A 407 11.48 -13.66 -8.57
C SER A 407 11.50 -14.55 -9.80
N ASP A 408 10.37 -14.72 -10.47
CA ASP A 408 10.22 -15.61 -11.63
C ASP A 408 11.07 -15.10 -12.82
N GLN A 409 11.24 -13.78 -12.96
CA GLN A 409 12.16 -13.19 -13.96
C GLN A 409 13.64 -13.42 -13.63
N LEU A 410 14.01 -13.38 -12.35
CA LEU A 410 15.38 -13.67 -11.92
C LEU A 410 15.76 -15.13 -12.23
N THR A 411 14.79 -16.05 -12.14
CA THR A 411 15.00 -17.48 -12.43
C THR A 411 14.94 -17.84 -13.91
N ASP A 412 14.13 -17.16 -14.73
CA ASP A 412 13.98 -17.50 -16.16
C ASP A 412 14.88 -16.70 -17.12
N SER A 413 15.55 -15.62 -16.69
CA SER A 413 16.36 -14.81 -17.61
C SER A 413 17.37 -13.87 -16.94
N SER A 414 18.30 -14.41 -16.15
CA SER A 414 19.46 -13.63 -15.71
C SER A 414 20.81 -14.29 -16.03
N GLU A 415 20.93 -14.91 -17.21
CA GLU A 415 22.15 -14.66 -17.96
C GLU A 415 22.11 -13.20 -18.40
N ILE A 416 23.20 -12.45 -18.19
CA ILE A 416 23.32 -11.10 -18.74
C ILE A 416 23.36 -11.26 -20.28
N THR A 417 22.20 -11.31 -20.92
CA THR A 417 22.11 -11.41 -22.36
C THR A 417 22.36 -10.04 -22.96
N LEU A 418 23.64 -9.70 -23.10
CA LEU A 418 24.05 -8.54 -23.87
C LEU A 418 23.58 -8.75 -25.32
N VAL A 419 22.67 -7.90 -25.81
CA VAL A 419 22.36 -7.89 -27.25
C VAL A 419 23.64 -7.56 -28.03
N PRO A 420 23.78 -8.01 -29.29
CA PRO A 420 25.00 -7.76 -30.08
C PRO A 420 25.42 -6.28 -30.10
N SER A 421 24.45 -5.36 -30.08
CA SER A 421 24.66 -3.91 -29.95
C SER A 421 25.27 -3.49 -28.62
N ASP A 422 24.88 -4.11 -27.51
CA ASP A 422 25.50 -3.90 -26.20
C ASP A 422 26.92 -4.44 -26.18
N ILE A 423 27.15 -5.64 -26.73
CA ILE A 423 28.48 -6.23 -26.84
C ILE A 423 29.39 -5.31 -27.66
N GLU A 424 28.92 -4.79 -28.79
CA GLU A 424 29.67 -3.81 -29.59
C GLU A 424 29.92 -2.51 -28.83
N ARG A 425 28.91 -1.99 -28.12
CA ARG A 425 29.04 -0.77 -27.31
C ARG A 425 30.08 -0.95 -26.20
N TYR A 426 30.03 -2.04 -25.45
CA TYR A 426 30.97 -2.34 -24.39
C TYR A 426 32.36 -2.66 -24.93
N LYS A 427 32.48 -3.41 -26.04
CA LYS A 427 33.75 -3.62 -26.75
C LYS A 427 34.34 -2.29 -27.21
N LYS A 428 33.54 -1.38 -27.77
CA LYS A 428 34.03 -0.07 -28.24
C LYS A 428 34.54 0.77 -27.06
N ARG A 429 33.82 0.78 -25.94
CA ARG A 429 34.26 1.46 -24.71
C ARG A 429 35.51 0.82 -24.13
N PHE A 430 35.58 -0.51 -24.10
CA PHE A 430 36.74 -1.25 -23.61
C PHE A 430 37.99 -0.96 -24.45
N HIS A 431 37.90 -1.05 -25.78
CA HIS A 431 39.02 -0.74 -26.69
C HIS A 431 39.41 0.74 -26.69
N MET A 432 38.52 1.64 -26.25
CA MET A 432 38.88 3.04 -26.03
C MET A 432 39.94 3.18 -24.95
N PHE A 433 39.82 2.38 -23.88
CA PHE A 433 40.78 2.32 -22.78
C PHE A 433 41.96 1.38 -23.11
N ASP A 434 41.70 0.19 -23.64
CA ASP A 434 42.73 -0.78 -24.00
C ASP A 434 43.24 -0.58 -25.45
N LYS A 435 43.82 0.60 -25.73
CA LYS A 435 44.41 0.92 -27.05
C LYS A 435 45.51 -0.06 -27.46
N ASP A 436 46.22 -0.61 -26.48
CA ASP A 436 47.35 -1.51 -26.68
C ASP A 436 46.92 -2.99 -26.78
N LYS A 437 45.60 -3.29 -26.72
CA LYS A 437 45.00 -4.63 -26.82
C LYS A 437 45.55 -5.65 -25.81
N LYS A 438 45.79 -5.22 -24.57
CA LYS A 438 46.31 -6.04 -23.46
C LYS A 438 45.27 -7.00 -22.89
N GLY A 439 43.98 -6.77 -23.14
CA GLY A 439 42.87 -7.55 -22.57
C GLY A 439 42.47 -7.14 -21.16
N PHE A 440 43.04 -6.06 -20.62
CA PHE A 440 42.67 -5.46 -19.33
C PHE A 440 42.98 -3.95 -19.34
N ILE A 441 42.30 -3.19 -18.49
CA ILE A 441 42.46 -1.74 -18.39
C ILE A 441 43.29 -1.41 -17.15
N THR A 442 44.41 -0.71 -17.33
CA THR A 442 45.22 -0.21 -16.21
C THR A 442 44.86 1.23 -15.84
N ILE A 443 45.30 1.68 -14.66
CA ILE A 443 45.15 3.08 -14.22
C ILE A 443 45.78 4.06 -15.22
N LEU A 444 46.91 3.69 -15.83
CA LEU A 444 47.58 4.51 -16.84
C LEU A 444 46.74 4.62 -18.11
N ASP A 445 46.02 3.56 -18.50
CA ASP A 445 45.13 3.55 -19.65
C ASP A 445 43.90 4.45 -19.40
N VAL A 446 43.34 4.44 -18.18
CA VAL A 446 42.25 5.34 -17.77
C VAL A 446 42.69 6.80 -17.77
N GLN A 447 43.86 7.09 -17.18
CA GLN A 447 44.43 8.45 -17.15
C GLN A 447 44.73 8.99 -18.55
N ARG A 448 45.18 8.12 -19.47
CA ARG A 448 45.49 8.46 -20.86
C ARG A 448 44.23 8.84 -21.66
N VAL A 449 43.09 8.24 -21.34
CA VAL A 449 41.81 8.48 -22.06
C VAL A 449 41.00 9.61 -21.44
N LEU A 450 41.04 9.78 -20.13
CA LEU A 450 40.24 10.79 -19.43
C LEU A 450 40.93 12.15 -19.29
N GLU A 451 42.19 12.30 -19.74
CA GLU A 451 42.99 13.55 -19.67
C GLU A 451 42.99 14.24 -18.28
N VAL A 452 42.75 13.51 -17.20
CA VAL A 452 42.63 14.05 -15.84
C VAL A 452 43.62 13.35 -14.89
N LYS A 453 44.46 14.15 -14.20
CA LYS A 453 45.29 13.70 -13.08
C LYS A 453 44.44 13.60 -11.81
N PHE A 454 44.18 12.39 -11.32
CA PHE A 454 43.46 12.19 -10.06
C PHE A 454 44.41 12.20 -8.84
N PRO A 455 44.07 12.86 -7.72
CA PRO A 455 44.80 12.75 -6.46
C PRO A 455 44.50 11.43 -5.73
N SER A 456 45.44 11.01 -4.88
CA SER A 456 45.56 9.72 -4.18
C SER A 456 44.38 9.29 -3.28
N ALA A 457 43.35 10.11 -3.09
CA ALA A 457 42.16 9.75 -2.30
C ALA A 457 41.11 8.92 -3.07
N PHE A 458 41.18 8.89 -4.42
CA PHE A 458 40.30 8.05 -5.26
C PHE A 458 40.71 6.57 -5.30
N PHE A 459 41.80 6.21 -4.61
CA PHE A 459 42.49 4.93 -4.68
C PHE A 459 41.71 3.76 -4.04
N PHE A 460 40.83 4.06 -3.07
CA PHE A 460 40.05 3.05 -2.34
C PHE A 460 38.75 2.67 -3.04
N PHE A 461 38.09 3.61 -3.72
CA PHE A 461 36.79 3.36 -4.35
C PHE A 461 36.92 2.58 -5.66
N PHE A 462 38.00 2.80 -6.42
CA PHE A 462 38.21 2.19 -7.73
C PHE A 462 38.73 0.74 -7.65
N ASN A 463 39.55 0.41 -6.65
CA ASN A 463 40.02 -0.97 -6.44
C ASN A 463 38.89 -1.94 -6.06
N PHE A 464 37.85 -1.44 -5.37
CA PHE A 464 36.69 -2.25 -4.99
C PHE A 464 35.84 -2.65 -6.21
N VAL A 465 35.71 -1.75 -7.19
CA VAL A 465 34.96 -2.01 -8.44
C VAL A 465 35.71 -2.98 -9.35
N LEU A 466 37.05 -2.89 -9.45
CA LEU A 466 37.86 -3.80 -10.28
C LEU A 466 37.95 -5.22 -9.72
N LEU A 467 38.00 -5.39 -8.39
CA LEU A 467 37.94 -6.72 -7.75
C LEU A 467 36.60 -7.42 -8.02
N PHE A 468 35.50 -6.66 -8.07
CA PHE A 468 34.18 -7.20 -8.38
C PHE A 468 34.08 -7.70 -9.82
N PHE A 469 34.66 -6.99 -10.78
CA PHE A 469 34.69 -7.41 -12.19
C PHE A 469 35.62 -8.62 -12.44
N SER A 470 36.72 -8.75 -11.70
CA SER A 470 37.64 -9.89 -11.85
C SER A 470 37.05 -11.21 -11.30
N ALA A 471 36.27 -11.15 -10.22
CA ALA A 471 35.61 -12.34 -9.64
C ALA A 471 34.53 -12.91 -10.56
N VAL A 472 33.80 -12.06 -11.29
CA VAL A 472 32.75 -12.49 -12.24
C VAL A 472 33.34 -13.15 -13.49
N TYR A 473 34.56 -12.80 -13.89
CA TYR A 473 35.19 -13.34 -15.10
C TYR A 473 35.94 -14.67 -14.89
N SER A 474 36.19 -15.08 -13.63
CA SER A 474 37.06 -16.21 -13.29
C SER A 474 36.36 -17.38 -12.58
N GLY A 475 35.03 -17.48 -12.68
CA GLY A 475 34.27 -18.71 -12.40
C GLY A 475 34.46 -19.34 -11.02
N HIS A 476 35.00 -18.61 -10.04
CA HIS A 476 35.20 -19.12 -8.69
C HIS A 476 34.13 -18.57 -7.73
N CYS A 477 33.27 -19.49 -7.28
CA CYS A 477 32.34 -19.32 -6.18
C CYS A 477 33.13 -18.98 -4.90
N LEU A 478 33.02 -17.76 -4.38
CA LEU A 478 33.54 -17.41 -3.05
C LEU A 478 32.45 -17.67 -2.00
N ARG A 479 32.55 -18.82 -1.33
CA ARG A 479 31.99 -19.02 0.02
C ARG A 479 32.92 -18.36 1.03
N SER A 480 32.43 -17.33 1.72
CA SER A 480 32.54 -17.14 3.18
C SER A 480 31.60 -16.03 3.61
#